data_AF-A0A061P0Z7-F1
#
_entry.id   AF-A0A061P0Z7-F1
#
_cell.length_a   1.000
_cell.length_b   1.000
_cell.length_c   1.000
_cell.angle_alpha   90.00
_cell.angle_beta   90.00
_cell.angle_gamma   90.00
#
_symmetry.space_group_name_H-M   'P 1'
#
loop_
_entity.id
_entity.type
_entity.pdbx_description
1 polymer ?
#
loop_
_entity_poly.entity_id
_entity_poly.type
_entity_poly.pdbx_seq_one_letter_code
_entity_poly.pdbx_strand_id
1 'polypeptide(L)'
;MSLRHGLLGLLTTWEASGYDIKQEFDGFVSVFWHSNLSQIYPELAKLENEGLIESRLVTQVGKPDKKLYQITESGKAEMIRWLSQLQPFRNEKIHF
;
A
#
# COMPACT_ATOMS: atom_id res chain seq x y z
N MET A 1 2.01 -10.07 7.26
CA MET A 1 1.46 -9.02 6.38
C MET A 1 1.77 -7.67 7.05
N SER A 2 2.49 -6.73 6.40
CA SER A 2 2.86 -5.41 6.99
C SER A 2 2.22 -4.25 6.23
N LEU A 3 1.92 -3.13 6.92
CA LEU A 3 1.20 -1.96 6.35
C LEU A 3 1.85 -1.48 5.04
N ARG A 4 3.18 -1.46 4.99
CA ARG A 4 4.00 -1.26 3.78
C ARG A 4 3.46 -2.03 2.57
N HIS A 5 3.33 -3.34 2.68
CA HIS A 5 2.93 -4.19 1.55
C HIS A 5 1.44 -4.04 1.20
N GLY A 6 0.60 -3.69 2.19
CA GLY A 6 -0.78 -3.29 1.91
C GLY A 6 -0.85 -2.02 1.07
N LEU A 7 -0.05 -0.99 1.42
CA LEU A 7 0.02 0.27 0.67
C LEU A 7 0.60 0.06 -0.74
N LEU A 8 1.69 -0.70 -0.88
CA LEU A 8 2.26 -1.03 -2.19
C LEU A 8 1.28 -1.85 -3.05
N GLY A 9 0.57 -2.81 -2.45
CA GLY A 9 -0.46 -3.57 -3.14
C GLY A 9 -1.59 -2.69 -3.66
N LEU A 10 -2.09 -1.76 -2.85
CA LEU A 10 -3.14 -0.81 -3.26
C LEU A 10 -2.65 0.11 -4.40
N LEU A 11 -1.41 0.61 -4.32
CA LEU A 11 -0.85 1.50 -5.34
C LEU A 11 -0.41 0.78 -6.62
N THR A 12 -0.51 -0.55 -6.67
CA THR A 12 -0.28 -1.33 -7.88
C THR A 12 -1.45 -1.23 -8.86
N THR A 13 -2.67 -1.01 -8.38
CA THR A 13 -3.88 -0.98 -9.22
C THR A 13 -4.19 0.39 -9.80
N TRP A 14 -3.89 1.47 -9.08
CA TRP A 14 -4.09 2.85 -9.54
C TRP A 14 -3.31 3.87 -8.69
N GLU A 15 -3.22 5.11 -9.17
CA GLU A 15 -2.71 6.25 -8.40
C GLU A 15 -3.77 6.84 -7.45
N ALA A 16 -3.42 7.03 -6.18
CA ALA A 16 -4.40 7.38 -5.13
C ALA A 16 -3.87 8.52 -4.26
N SER A 17 -4.75 9.39 -3.73
CA SER A 17 -4.31 10.27 -2.64
C SER A 17 -4.26 9.55 -1.31
N GLY A 18 -3.58 10.16 -0.34
CA GLY A 18 -3.64 9.70 1.05
C GLY A 18 -5.07 9.62 1.62
N TYR A 19 -5.99 10.45 1.13
CA TYR A 19 -7.40 10.37 1.51
C TYR A 19 -8.09 9.14 0.91
N ASP A 20 -7.90 8.88 -0.39
CA ASP A 20 -8.48 7.70 -1.05
C ASP A 20 -7.94 6.42 -0.41
N ILE A 21 -6.62 6.38 -0.16
CA ILE A 21 -5.95 5.27 0.54
C ILE A 21 -6.58 5.04 1.91
N LYS A 22 -6.80 6.11 2.69
CA LYS A 22 -7.44 5.99 4.00
C LYS A 22 -8.85 5.40 3.87
N GLN A 23 -9.64 5.86 2.90
CA GLN A 23 -11.01 5.36 2.70
C GLN A 23 -11.06 3.88 2.33
N GLU A 24 -10.18 3.44 1.41
CA GLU A 24 -10.06 2.03 1.05
C GLU A 24 -9.63 1.16 2.23
N PHE A 25 -8.76 1.70 3.09
CA PHE A 25 -8.32 1.03 4.32
C PHE A 25 -9.41 0.97 5.39
N ASP A 26 -10.21 2.01 5.56
CA ASP A 26 -11.36 2.04 6.48
C ASP A 26 -12.43 0.99 6.09
N GLY A 27 -12.63 0.78 4.79
CA GLY A 27 -13.60 -0.18 4.25
C GLY A 27 -13.13 -1.63 4.28
N PHE A 28 -12.31 -2.01 3.30
CA PHE A 28 -12.04 -3.43 2.97
C PHE A 28 -10.88 -4.02 3.76
N VAL A 29 -9.87 -3.20 4.07
CA VAL A 29 -8.63 -3.66 4.74
C VAL A 29 -8.77 -3.64 6.26
N SER A 30 -9.68 -2.82 6.82
CA SER A 30 -9.93 -2.73 8.28
C SER A 30 -10.27 -4.06 8.93
N VAL A 31 -10.93 -4.96 8.20
CA VAL A 31 -11.25 -6.33 8.66
C VAL A 31 -10.00 -7.20 8.80
N PHE A 32 -8.98 -6.98 7.97
CA PHE A 32 -7.72 -7.74 7.96
C PHE A 32 -6.61 -7.08 8.78
N TRP A 33 -6.80 -5.80 9.15
CA TRP A 33 -5.72 -4.95 9.65
C TRP A 33 -6.16 -4.11 10.85
N HIS A 34 -5.80 -4.57 12.05
CA HIS A 34 -5.99 -3.84 13.31
C HIS A 34 -5.01 -2.66 13.48
N SER A 35 -4.24 -2.30 12.45
CA SER A 35 -3.25 -1.21 12.58
C SER A 35 -3.95 0.14 12.57
N ASN A 36 -3.55 0.98 13.51
CA ASN A 36 -4.06 2.33 13.65
C ASN A 36 -3.83 3.12 12.35
N LEU A 37 -4.91 3.58 11.72
CA LEU A 37 -4.93 4.38 10.49
C LEU A 37 -4.04 5.63 10.57
N SER A 38 -3.74 6.09 11.79
CA SER A 38 -2.73 7.13 12.04
C SER A 38 -1.35 6.81 11.47
N GLN A 39 -1.03 5.54 11.19
CA GLN A 39 0.25 5.12 10.63
C GLN A 39 0.32 5.21 9.10
N ILE A 40 -0.79 5.45 8.38
CA ILE A 40 -0.79 5.49 6.90
C ILE A 40 0.14 6.60 6.38
N TYR A 41 -0.03 7.84 6.86
CA TYR A 41 0.74 8.97 6.35
C TYR A 41 2.24 8.89 6.67
N PRO A 42 2.66 8.54 7.90
CA PRO A 42 4.07 8.27 8.19
C PRO A 42 4.65 7.15 7.31
N GLU A 43 3.88 6.10 7.04
CA GLU A 43 4.37 4.99 6.22
C GLU A 43 4.48 5.38 4.74
N LEU A 44 3.52 6.14 4.18
CA LEU A 44 3.63 6.71 2.84
C LEU A 44 4.89 7.58 2.70
N ALA A 45 5.19 8.41 3.70
CA ALA A 45 6.41 9.22 3.69
C ALA A 45 7.69 8.37 3.69
N LYS A 46 7.71 7.25 4.43
CA LYS A 46 8.85 6.32 4.40
C LYS A 46 9.01 5.66 3.04
N LEU A 47 7.91 5.17 2.45
CA LEU A 47 7.95 4.53 1.13
C LEU A 47 8.42 5.50 0.05
N GLU A 48 8.01 6.77 0.14
CA GLU A 48 8.45 7.84 -0.75
C GLU A 48 9.95 8.13 -0.57
N ASN A 49 10.42 8.24 0.68
CA ASN A 49 11.85 8.41 0.98
C ASN A 49 12.71 7.21 0.54
N GLU A 50 12.16 5.99 0.57
CA GLU A 50 12.79 4.77 0.08
C GLU A 50 12.70 4.63 -1.46
N GLY A 51 12.01 5.56 -2.14
CA GLY A 51 11.80 5.54 -3.58
C GLY A 51 10.92 4.40 -4.08
N LEU A 52 10.15 3.77 -3.19
CA LEU A 52 9.22 2.68 -3.53
C LEU A 52 7.87 3.20 -4.06
N ILE A 53 7.55 4.44 -3.73
CA ILE A 53 6.45 5.20 -4.33
C ILE A 53 6.96 6.58 -4.69
N GLU A 54 6.27 7.23 -5.61
CA GLU A 54 6.46 8.64 -5.93
C GLU A 54 5.14 9.38 -5.78
N SER A 55 5.20 10.71 -5.71
CA SER A 55 4.01 11.52 -5.68
C SER A 55 4.04 12.72 -6.61
N ARG A 56 2.85 13.17 -6.98
CA ARG A 56 2.64 14.37 -7.77
C ARG A 56 1.51 15.20 -7.18
N LEU A 57 1.66 16.52 -7.23
CA LEU A 57 0.59 17.45 -6.89
C LEU A 57 -0.30 17.64 -8.11
N VAL A 58 -1.60 17.47 -7.90
CA VAL A 58 -2.63 17.72 -8.90
C VAL A 58 -3.46 18.91 -8.44
N THR A 59 -3.37 20.00 -9.20
CA THR A 59 -4.14 21.22 -8.94
C THR A 59 -5.62 20.99 -9.18
N GLN A 60 -6.45 21.46 -8.27
CA GLN A 60 -7.90 21.33 -8.37
C GLN A 60 -8.59 22.70 -8.37
N VAL A 61 -9.60 22.87 -9.23
CA VAL A 61 -10.40 24.10 -9.23
C VAL A 61 -11.43 24.03 -8.10
N GLY A 62 -11.42 25.02 -7.21
CA GLY A 62 -12.40 25.13 -6.12
C GLY A 62 -12.22 24.12 -4.97
N LYS A 63 -11.09 23.40 -4.93
CA LYS A 63 -10.70 22.47 -3.86
C LYS A 63 -9.19 22.57 -3.60
N PRO A 64 -8.71 22.17 -2.41
CA PRO A 64 -7.28 22.06 -2.16
C PRO A 64 -6.61 21.09 -3.15
N ASP A 65 -5.34 21.37 -3.47
CA ASP A 65 -4.53 20.49 -4.30
C ASP A 65 -4.45 19.07 -3.72
N LYS A 66 -4.45 18.07 -4.61
CA LYS A 66 -4.40 16.66 -4.23
C LYS A 66 -3.00 16.11 -4.49
N LYS A 67 -2.37 15.57 -3.45
CA LYS A 67 -1.14 14.78 -3.60
C LYS A 67 -1.53 13.35 -3.97
N LEU A 68 -1.21 12.92 -5.19
CA LEU A 68 -1.39 11.56 -5.67
C LEU A 68 -0.10 10.77 -5.49
N TYR A 69 -0.22 9.53 -5.03
CA TYR A 69 0.86 8.58 -4.91
C TYR A 69 0.74 7.51 -5.99
N GLN A 70 1.88 7.04 -6.48
CA GLN A 70 1.97 5.94 -7.44
C GLN A 70 3.15 5.04 -7.07
N ILE A 71 3.01 3.74 -7.29
CA ILE A 71 4.12 2.80 -7.12
C ILE A 71 5.19 3.02 -8.20
N THR A 72 6.45 2.95 -7.81
CA THR A 72 7.60 2.98 -8.74
C THR A 72 7.99 1.56 -9.18
N GLU A 73 8.92 1.44 -10.11
CA GLU A 73 9.46 0.12 -10.51
C GLU A 73 10.18 -0.60 -9.37
N SER A 74 10.90 0.13 -8.51
CA SER A 74 11.51 -0.43 -7.29
C SER A 74 10.44 -0.88 -6.29
N GLY A 75 9.33 -0.15 -6.15
CA GLY A 75 8.18 -0.57 -5.35
C GLY A 75 7.54 -1.86 -5.86
N LYS A 76 7.40 -2.02 -7.19
CA LYS A 76 6.90 -3.27 -7.79
C LYS A 76 7.85 -4.43 -7.52
N ALA A 77 9.16 -4.22 -7.67
CA ALA A 77 10.17 -5.24 -7.38
C ALA A 77 10.17 -5.67 -5.89
N GLU A 78 9.99 -4.71 -4.97
CA GLU A 78 9.78 -4.97 -3.55
C GLU A 78 8.57 -5.89 -3.32
N MET A 79 7.44 -5.56 -3.94
CA MET A 79 6.21 -6.34 -3.81
C MET A 79 6.37 -7.77 -4.33
N ILE A 80 6.99 -7.94 -5.50
CA ILE A 80 7.29 -9.27 -6.07
C ILE A 80 8.20 -10.07 -5.15
N ARG A 81 9.27 -9.45 -4.63
CA ARG A 81 10.20 -10.11 -3.71
C ARG A 81 9.48 -10.59 -2.46
N TRP A 82 8.66 -9.73 -1.87
CA TRP A 82 7.92 -10.07 -0.66
C TRP A 82 6.87 -11.17 -0.90
N LEU A 83 6.11 -11.10 -2.00
CA LEU A 83 5.17 -12.16 -2.38
C LEU A 83 5.88 -13.51 -2.58
N SER A 84 7.08 -13.49 -3.16
CA SER A 84 7.89 -14.71 -3.37
C SER A 84 8.42 -15.33 -2.07
N GLN A 85 8.44 -14.57 -0.97
CA GLN A 85 8.85 -15.05 0.35
C GLN A 85 7.69 -15.64 1.17
N LEU A 86 6.44 -15.39 0.77
CA LEU A 86 5.29 -16.07 1.35
C LEU A 86 5.39 -17.54 0.94
N GLN A 87 5.83 -18.38 1.89
CA GLN A 87 5.99 -19.81 1.63
C GLN A 87 4.70 -20.38 1.05
N PRO A 88 4.76 -21.25 0.01
CA PRO A 88 3.59 -22.01 -0.38
C PRO A 88 3.08 -22.74 0.87
N PHE A 89 1.77 -22.68 1.12
CA PHE A 89 1.15 -23.44 2.21
C PHE A 89 1.68 -24.86 2.13
N ARG A 90 2.50 -25.25 3.12
CA ARG A 90 3.00 -26.60 3.22
C ARG A 90 1.75 -27.44 3.48
N ASN A 91 1.28 -28.14 2.46
CA ASN A 91 0.28 -29.19 2.60
C ASN A 91 0.89 -30.26 3.52
N GLU A 92 0.73 -30.07 4.82
CA GLU A 92 0.89 -31.16 5.77
C GLU A 92 -0.19 -32.16 5.40
N LYS A 93 0.23 -33.27 4.80
CA LYS A 93 -0.64 -34.38 4.44
C LYS A 93 -1.47 -34.70 5.68
N ILE A 94 -2.78 -34.48 5.59
CA ILE A 94 -3.72 -35.06 6.55
C ILE A 94 -3.58 -36.57 6.34
N HIS A 95 -2.84 -37.21 7.23
CA HIS A 95 -2.83 -38.65 7.36
C HIS A 95 -4.21 -39.04 7.88
N PHE A 96 -5.04 -39.57 6.98
CA PHE A 96 -6.22 -40.35 7.33
C PHE A 96 -5.80 -41.76 7.75
#